data_AF-A0A9E2J7S7-F1
#
_entry.id   AF-A0A9E2J7S7-F1
#
_cell.length_a   1.000
_cell.length_b   1.000
_cell.length_c   1.000
_cell.angle_alpha   90.00
_cell.angle_beta   90.00
_cell.angle_gamma   90.00
#
_symmetry.space_group_name_H-M   'P 1'
#
loop_
_entity.id
_entity.type
_entity.pdbx_description
1 polymer ?
#
loop_
_entity_poly.entity_id
_entity_poly.type
_entity_poly.pdbx_seq_one_letter_code
_entity_poly.pdbx_strand_id
1 'polypeptide(L)' 'MLRTIITLSQDLKMWLDRYSRERKQSTAETIREALIEYRKKKSEEKSLDVFLSTSGLWKEKKMNGTDYSEKIRKDWETRK' A
#
# COMPACT_ATOMS: atom_id res chain seq x y z
N MET A 1 9.75 -12.33 17.36
CA MET A 1 9.94 -10.86 17.48
C MET A 1 11.43 -10.59 17.30
N LEU A 2 11.83 -9.59 16.50
CA LEU A 2 13.25 -9.24 16.28
C LEU A 2 13.58 -7.94 17.02
N ARG A 3 14.76 -7.86 17.64
CA ARG A 3 15.25 -6.63 18.28
C ARG A 3 15.88 -5.73 17.21
N THR A 4 15.42 -4.49 17.14
CA THR A 4 15.96 -3.46 16.24
C THR A 4 16.47 -2.30 17.08
N ILE A 5 17.66 -1.79 16.75
CA ILE A 5 18.22 -0.57 17.35
C ILE A 5 17.96 0.57 16.38
N ILE A 6 17.40 1.68 16.86
CA ILE A 6 17.14 2.89 16.08
C ILE A 6 17.79 4.08 16.76
N THR A 7 18.31 5.01 15.97
CA THR A 7 18.87 6.27 16.44
C THR A 7 17.90 7.39 16.09
N LEU A 8 17.53 8.19 17.08
CA LEU A 8 16.62 9.33 16.94
C LEU A 8 17.26 10.56 17.57
N SER A 9 16.88 11.75 17.12
CA SER A 9 17.23 12.97 17.85
C SER A 9 16.56 12.98 19.22
N GLN A 10 17.15 13.73 20.16
CA GLN A 10 16.62 13.85 21.51
C GLN A 10 15.18 14.36 21.52
N ASP A 11 14.89 15.40 20.74
CA ASP A 11 13.54 15.99 20.64
C ASP A 11 12.51 14.98 20.16
N LEU A 12 12.86 14.19 19.14
CA LEU A 12 11.97 13.18 18.59
C LEU A 12 11.71 12.05 19.59
N LYS A 13 12.73 11.63 20.34
CA LYS A 13 12.57 10.63 21.41
C LYS A 13 11.68 11.14 22.53
N MET A 14 11.85 12.40 22.95
CA MET A 14 11.02 13.03 23.99
C MET A 14 9.56 13.14 23.55
N TRP A 15 9.33 13.55 22.30
CA TRP A 15 8.00 13.60 21.72
C TRP A 15 7.35 12.20 21.69
N LEU A 16 8.09 11.20 21.21
CA LEU A 16 7.61 9.83 21.10
C LEU A 16 7.22 9.25 22.47
N ASP A 17 8.03 9.48 23.50
CA ASP A 17 7.73 9.01 24.86
C ASP A 17 6.47 9.66 25.42
N ARG A 18 6.28 10.97 25.18
CA ARG A 18 5.08 11.67 25.59
C ARG A 18 3.85 11.10 24.88
N TYR A 19 3.92 10.94 23.57
CA TYR A 19 2.85 10.40 22.76
C TYR A 19 2.45 8.98 23.19
N SER A 20 3.42 8.10 23.43
CA SER A 20 3.17 6.74 23.91
C SER A 20 2.52 6.73 25.30
N ARG A 21 2.93 7.63 26.20
CA ARG A 21 2.32 7.76 27.55
C ARG A 21 0.87 8.21 27.48
N GLU A 22 0.57 9.21 26.65
CA GLU A 22 -0.80 9.70 26.44
C GLU A 22 -1.73 8.58 25.92
N ARG A 23 -1.20 7.70 25.05
CA ARG A 23 -1.93 6.54 24.52
C ARG A 23 -1.87 5.28 25.39
N LYS A 24 -1.19 5.33 26.54
CA LYS A 24 -1.03 4.17 27.46
C LYS A 24 -0.46 2.92 26.79
N GLN A 25 0.45 3.09 25.84
CA GLN A 25 1.10 2.00 25.11
C GLN A 25 2.63 2.08 25.25
N SER A 26 3.32 0.98 24.93
CA SER A 26 4.79 0.98 24.90
C SER A 26 5.31 1.78 23.71
N THR A 27 6.48 2.40 23.86
CA THR A 27 7.18 3.10 22.76
C THR A 27 7.36 2.20 21.53
N ALA A 28 7.64 0.92 21.75
CA ALA A 28 7.79 -0.06 20.67
C ALA A 28 6.48 -0.31 19.91
N GLU A 29 5.34 -0.30 20.59
CA GLU A 29 4.03 -0.48 19.95
C GLU A 29 3.63 0.76 19.15
N THR A 30 3.87 1.95 19.70
CA THR A 30 3.68 3.21 18.97
C THR A 30 4.51 3.25 17.68
N ILE A 31 5.79 2.84 17.74
CA ILE A 31 6.65 2.76 16.54
C ILE A 31 6.09 1.73 15.55
N ARG A 32 5.62 0.57 16.03
CA ARG A 32 5.05 -0.48 15.18
C ARG A 32 3.80 0.04 14.45
N GLU A 33 2.86 0.65 15.16
CA GLU A 33 1.66 1.24 14.56
C GLU A 33 2.02 2.28 13.51
N ALA A 34 2.91 3.22 13.85
CA ALA A 34 3.37 4.26 12.93
C ALA A 34 4.01 3.68 11.66
N LEU A 35 4.80 2.62 11.76
CA LEU A 35 5.40 1.94 10.61
C LEU A 35 4.37 1.22 9.75
N ILE A 36 3.34 0.61 10.36
CA ILE A 36 2.24 -0.02 9.61
C ILE A 36 1.47 1.04 8.82
N GLU A 37 1.11 2.15 9.45
CA GLU A 37 0.41 3.26 8.79
C GLU A 37 1.27 3.88 7.68
N TYR A 38 2.55 4.13 7.94
CA TYR A 38 3.48 4.64 6.95
C TYR A 38 3.62 3.69 5.75
N ARG A 39 3.70 2.38 6.00
CA ARG A 39 3.74 1.36 4.95
C ARG A 39 2.47 1.37 4.10
N LYS A 40 1.29 1.48 4.71
CA LYS A 40 0.02 1.58 3.99
C LYS A 40 0.00 2.80 3.10
N LYS A 41 0.31 3.98 3.65
CA LYS A 41 0.40 5.23 2.90
C LYS A 41 1.36 5.14 1.72
N LYS A 42 2.56 4.58 1.93
CA LYS A 42 3.54 4.37 0.85
C LYS A 42 3.10 3.36 -0.19
N SER A 43 2.37 2.32 0.22
CA SER A 43 1.81 1.33 -0.70
C SER A 43 0.68 1.94 -1.53
N GLU A 44 -0.18 2.75 -0.92
CA GLU A 44 -1.25 3.47 -1.61
C GLU A 44 -0.68 4.49 -2.60
N GLU A 45 0.39 5.22 -2.24
CA GLU A 45 1.11 6.09 -3.17
C GLU A 45 1.64 5.32 -4.39
N LYS A 46 2.21 4.13 -4.19
CA LYS A 46 2.64 3.26 -5.31
C LYS A 46 1.45 2.71 -6.11
N SER A 47 0.37 2.31 -5.45
CA SER A 47 -0.84 1.82 -6.11
C SER A 47 -1.52 2.92 -6.91
N LEU A 48 -1.50 4.16 -6.44
CA LEU A 48 -1.99 5.34 -7.15
C LEU A 48 -1.15 5.63 -8.40
N ASP A 49 0.16 5.48 -8.33
CA ASP A 49 1.04 5.65 -9.49
C ASP A 49 0.81 4.56 -10.54
N VAL A 50 0.64 3.30 -10.11
CA VAL A 50 0.21 2.19 -10.99
C VAL A 50 -1.19 2.43 -11.54
N PHE A 51 -2.14 2.90 -10.73
CA PHE A 51 -3.50 3.18 -11.19
C PHE A 51 -3.54 4.33 -12.19
N LEU A 52 -2.79 5.41 -11.97
CA LEU A 52 -2.68 6.53 -12.90
C LEU A 52 -1.99 6.13 -14.20
N SER A 53 -0.89 5.38 -14.13
CA SER A 53 -0.18 4.87 -15.32
C SER A 53 -0.97 3.80 -16.10
N THR A 54 -1.89 3.09 -15.46
CA THR A 54 -2.80 2.14 -16.12
C THR A 54 -4.15 2.73 -16.47
N SER A 55 -4.48 3.92 -15.95
CA SER A 55 -5.72 4.62 -16.25
C SER A 55 -5.73 5.06 -17.71
N GLY A 56 -6.77 4.67 -18.46
CA GLY A 56 -6.88 4.98 -19.88
C GLY A 56 -6.36 3.91 -20.84
N LEU A 57 -5.64 2.88 -20.38
CA LEU A 57 -5.26 1.73 -21.24
C LEU A 57 -6.47 1.05 -21.89
N TRP A 58 -7.61 1.09 -21.22
CA TRP A 58 -8.87 0.56 -21.73
C TRP A 58 -9.66 1.54 -22.60
N LYS A 59 -9.36 2.84 -22.57
CA LYS A 59 -10.03 3.85 -23.43
C LYS A 59 -9.62 3.75 -24.89
N GLU A 60 -8.40 3.27 -25.17
CA GLU A 60 -7.91 3.07 -26.54
C GLU A 60 -8.53 1.84 -27.22
N LYS A 61 -9.09 0.90 -26.44
CA LYS A 61 -9.83 -0.24 -26.97
C LYS A 61 -11.26 0.18 -27.31
N LYS A 62 -11.59 0.25 -28.60
CA LYS A 62 -12.94 0.49 -29.15
C LYS A 62 -13.89 -0.71 -28.96
N MET A 63 -13.86 -1.40 -27.83
CA MET A 63 -14.65 -2.59 -27.55
C MET A 63 -15.00 -2.64 -26.07
N ASN A 64 -16.24 -3.01 -25.73
CA ASN A 64 -16.64 -3.15 -24.33
C ASN A 64 -15.81 -4.26 -23.67
N GLY A 65 -15.51 -4.09 -22.37
CA GLY A 65 -14.67 -5.05 -21.67
C GLY A 65 -15.26 -6.44 -21.52
N THR A 66 -16.59 -6.53 -21.52
CA THR A 66 -17.32 -7.79 -21.59
C THR A 66 -17.04 -8.52 -22.90
N ASP A 67 -17.23 -7.85 -24.04
CA ASP A 67 -17.01 -8.42 -25.38
C ASP A 67 -15.56 -8.90 -25.58
N TYR A 68 -14.60 -8.12 -25.05
CA TYR A 68 -13.18 -8.51 -25.10
C TYR A 68 -12.91 -9.78 -24.27
N SER A 69 -13.50 -9.87 -23.07
CA SER A 69 -13.31 -11.03 -22.20
C SER A 69 -13.94 -12.31 -22.77
N GLU A 70 -15.10 -12.20 -23.40
CA GLU A 70 -15.79 -13.31 -24.05
C GLU A 70 -15.03 -13.81 -25.28
N LYS A 71 -14.48 -12.90 -26.09
CA LYS A 71 -13.64 -13.26 -27.23
C LYS A 71 -12.41 -14.06 -26.81
N ILE A 72 -11.69 -13.61 -25.78
CA ILE A 72 -10.51 -14.33 -25.26
C ILE A 72 -10.90 -15.71 -24.70
N ARG A 73 -12.04 -15.81 -24.01
CA ARG A 73 -12.56 -17.10 -23.51
C ARG A 73 -12.81 -18.08 -24.66
N LYS A 74 -13.47 -17.61 -25.72
CA LYS A 74 -13.78 -18.41 -26.90
C LYS A 74 -12.53 -18.85 -27.66
N ASP A 75 -11.52 -17.99 -27.76
CA ASP A 75 -10.21 -18.29 -28.35
C ASP A 75 -9.43 -19.35 -27.56
N TRP A 76 -9.70 -19.50 -26.25
CA TRP A 76 -9.10 -20.55 -25.41
C TRP A 76 -9.85 -21.87 -25.51
N GLU A 77 -11.17 -21.84 -25.62
CA GLU A 77 -12.01 -23.04 -25.81
C GLU A 77 -11.78 -23.70 -27.17
N THR A 78 -11.44 -22.91 -28.21
CA THR A 78 -11.13 -23.39 -29.56
C THR A 78 -9.71 -23.95 -29.73
N ARG A 79 -8.86 -23.89 -28.70
CA ARG A 79 -7.52 -24.51 -28.68
C ARG A 79 -7.50 -25.91 -28.07
N LYS A 80 -8.66 -26.52 -27.89
CA LYS A 80 -8.84 -27.89 -27.40
C LYS A 80 -9.27 -28.80 -28.55
#